data_AF-A0A932G7R6-F1
#
_entry.id   AF-A0A932G7R6-F1
#
_cell.length_a   1.000
_cell.length_b   1.000
_cell.length_c   1.000
_cell.angle_alpha   90.00
_cell.angle_beta   90.00
_cell.angle_gamma   90.00
#
_symmetry.space_group_name_H-M   'P 1'
#
loop_
_entity.id
_entity.type
_entity.pdbx_description
1 polymer ?
#
loop_
_entity_poly.entity_id
_entity_poly.type
_entity_poly.pdbx_seq_one_letter_code
_entity_poly.pdbx_strand_id
1 'polypeptide(L)'
;MRRDNNDPTSCREAGPSAPGRAAAVLALCGTLLLATGCSSFHREWRAAARQPAPAHSLEGRWEGTWHSEANGHTGRLRCLIKEPEDGRYRARFHAKFLRILSFGYAARLDATEQAGRYRFQGQAVLPKWAGGAYRYEGHATATNFFSTYRCARDHGTFEMTRPK
;
A
#
# COMPACT_ATOMS: atom_id res chain seq x y z
N MET A 1 -48.92 -77.34 9.80
CA MET A 1 -47.66 -77.54 10.54
C MET A 1 -47.27 -76.22 11.18
N ARG A 2 -47.40 -76.13 12.53
CA ARG A 2 -46.89 -75.08 13.47
C ARG A 2 -47.35 -73.62 13.23
N ARG A 3 -48.13 -73.04 14.16
CA ARG A 3 -47.73 -72.15 15.30
C ARG A 3 -47.10 -70.82 14.81
N ASP A 4 -47.26 -69.65 15.40
CA ASP A 4 -48.03 -69.05 16.48
C ASP A 4 -47.65 -67.55 16.42
N ASN A 5 -48.50 -66.70 16.98
CA ASN A 5 -48.20 -65.38 17.55
C ASN A 5 -47.86 -64.20 16.63
N ASN A 6 -48.17 -62.96 17.01
CA ASN A 6 -49.23 -62.36 17.82
C ASN A 6 -49.02 -60.84 17.63
N ASP A 7 -50.14 -60.13 17.56
CA ASP A 7 -50.37 -58.70 17.64
C ASP A 7 -49.83 -58.09 18.97
N PRO A 8 -50.13 -56.85 19.41
CA PRO A 8 -50.29 -55.51 18.81
C PRO A 8 -49.27 -54.54 19.47
N THR A 9 -49.13 -53.25 19.13
CA THR A 9 -49.82 -52.15 19.85
C THR A 9 -49.35 -50.81 19.27
N SER A 10 -50.31 -50.06 18.72
CA SER A 10 -50.51 -48.61 18.79
C SER A 10 -49.36 -47.75 19.34
N CYS A 11 -48.90 -46.77 18.54
CA CYS A 11 -48.51 -45.46 19.06
C CYS A 11 -48.79 -44.36 18.02
N ARG A 12 -49.45 -43.31 18.51
CA ARG A 12 -49.88 -42.07 17.87
C ARG A 12 -48.70 -41.17 17.46
N GLU A 13 -49.04 -40.19 16.63
CA GLU A 13 -48.28 -38.98 16.25
C GLU A 13 -47.59 -38.25 17.42
N ALA A 14 -46.39 -37.71 17.17
CA ALA A 14 -46.00 -36.30 17.44
C ALA A 14 -44.48 -36.05 17.21
N GLY A 15 -44.16 -35.10 16.32
CA GLY A 15 -42.96 -34.24 16.36
C GLY A 15 -41.61 -34.80 15.89
N PRO A 16 -40.96 -34.10 14.93
CA PRO A 16 -39.67 -33.54 15.29
C PRO A 16 -39.55 -32.06 14.89
N SER A 17 -39.44 -31.18 15.89
CA SER A 17 -39.01 -29.79 15.70
C SER A 17 -37.87 -29.46 16.67
N ALA A 18 -36.63 -29.74 16.24
CA ALA A 18 -35.43 -28.93 16.43
C ALA A 18 -34.20 -29.74 15.97
N PRO A 19 -33.28 -29.12 15.22
CA PRO A 19 -32.17 -28.44 15.89
C PRO A 19 -32.01 -27.02 15.32
N GLY A 20 -31.74 -26.00 16.12
CA GLY A 20 -30.47 -25.87 16.82
C GLY A 20 -29.80 -24.60 16.33
N ARG A 21 -30.08 -23.50 17.05
CA ARG A 21 -29.25 -22.30 17.22
C ARG A 21 -28.35 -21.92 16.04
N ALA A 22 -28.87 -21.00 15.23
CA ALA A 22 -28.19 -19.91 14.53
C ALA A 22 -26.65 -19.94 14.56
N ALA A 23 -26.08 -20.28 13.40
CA ALA A 23 -24.90 -19.68 12.79
C ALA A 23 -23.87 -19.02 13.72
N ALA A 24 -22.91 -19.80 14.22
CA ALA A 24 -21.58 -19.30 14.52
C ALA A 24 -20.71 -19.40 13.25
N VAL A 25 -20.98 -18.55 12.24
CA VAL A 25 -20.03 -18.36 11.14
C VAL A 25 -18.97 -17.39 11.64
N LEU A 26 -17.77 -17.94 11.84
CA LEU A 26 -16.58 -17.23 12.28
C LEU A 26 -16.40 -15.89 11.56
N ALA A 27 -16.52 -14.81 12.31
CA ALA A 27 -16.02 -13.49 11.93
C ALA A 27 -14.48 -13.52 11.93
N LEU A 28 -13.87 -14.00 10.84
CA LEU A 28 -12.42 -14.01 10.67
C LEU A 28 -11.97 -13.58 9.26
N CYS A 29 -12.69 -12.64 8.63
CA CYS A 29 -12.32 -12.10 7.31
C CYS A 29 -11.89 -10.61 7.32
N GLY A 30 -11.73 -9.99 8.49
CA GLY A 30 -11.50 -8.54 8.60
C GLY A 30 -10.04 -8.06 8.63
N THR A 31 -9.04 -8.94 8.72
CA THR A 31 -7.65 -8.56 9.03
C THR A 31 -6.63 -8.77 7.90
N LEU A 32 -7.05 -9.15 6.70
CA LEU A 32 -6.12 -9.54 5.60
C LEU A 32 -5.79 -8.46 4.55
N LEU A 33 -6.23 -7.20 4.72
CA LEU A 33 -6.06 -6.17 3.67
C LEU A 33 -4.89 -5.19 3.87
N LEU A 34 -4.26 -5.15 5.05
CA LEU A 34 -3.19 -4.18 5.34
C LEU A 34 -1.76 -4.72 5.10
N ALA A 35 -1.57 -6.05 5.05
CA ALA A 35 -0.25 -6.66 4.89
C ALA A 35 0.20 -6.80 3.42
N THR A 36 -0.72 -6.78 2.46
CA THR A 36 -0.43 -7.00 1.03
C THR A 36 0.33 -5.82 0.39
N GLY A 37 0.10 -4.60 0.88
CA GLY A 37 0.77 -3.39 0.41
C GLY A 37 2.28 -3.37 0.68
N CYS A 38 2.70 -3.78 1.87
CA CYS A 38 4.11 -3.84 2.24
C CYS A 38 4.83 -5.03 1.58
N SER A 39 4.19 -6.22 1.55
CA SER A 39 4.77 -7.41 0.90
C SER A 39 4.98 -7.17 -0.61
N SER A 40 4.02 -6.53 -1.28
CA SER A 40 4.16 -6.18 -2.71
C SER A 40 5.28 -5.17 -2.95
N PHE A 41 5.40 -4.13 -2.12
CA PHE A 41 6.47 -3.15 -2.26
C PHE A 41 7.86 -3.80 -2.16
N HIS A 42 8.10 -4.61 -1.14
CA HIS A 42 9.42 -5.25 -0.95
C HIS A 42 9.76 -6.27 -2.05
N ARG A 43 8.74 -6.97 -2.57
CA ARG A 43 8.93 -7.87 -3.72
C ARG A 43 9.32 -7.09 -4.98
N GLU A 44 8.55 -6.04 -5.31
CA GLU A 44 8.82 -5.21 -6.50
C GLU A 44 10.12 -4.42 -6.37
N TRP A 45 10.45 -3.93 -5.19
CA TRP A 45 11.74 -3.31 -4.88
C TRP A 45 12.90 -4.28 -5.17
N ARG A 46 12.81 -5.54 -4.73
CA ARG A 46 13.83 -6.54 -5.05
C ARG A 46 13.87 -6.90 -6.53
N ALA A 47 12.74 -6.92 -7.22
CA ALA A 47 12.69 -7.17 -8.66
C ALA A 47 13.38 -6.05 -9.46
N ALA A 48 13.08 -4.79 -9.13
CA ALA A 48 13.71 -3.62 -9.74
C ALA A 48 15.20 -3.46 -9.42
N ALA A 49 15.73 -4.24 -8.45
CA ALA A 49 17.17 -4.35 -8.23
C ALA A 49 17.84 -5.30 -9.23
N ARG A 50 17.15 -6.37 -9.64
CA ARG A 50 17.65 -7.35 -10.61
C ARG A 50 17.50 -6.89 -12.06
N GLN A 51 16.51 -6.04 -12.31
CA GLN A 51 16.24 -5.43 -13.61
C GLN A 51 16.18 -3.92 -13.42
N PRO A 52 17.33 -3.22 -13.43
CA PRO A 52 17.38 -1.77 -13.32
C PRO A 52 16.64 -1.12 -14.50
N ALA A 53 15.92 -0.04 -14.20
CA ALA A 53 15.34 0.81 -15.22
C ALA A 53 16.43 1.50 -16.06
N PRO A 54 16.13 1.95 -17.29
CA PRO A 54 17.05 2.75 -18.09
C PRO A 54 17.62 3.93 -17.31
N ALA A 55 18.93 4.19 -17.42
CA ALA A 55 19.60 5.24 -16.66
C ALA A 55 19.03 6.65 -16.93
N HIS A 56 18.41 6.84 -18.09
CA HIS A 56 17.83 8.11 -18.51
C HIS A 56 16.33 8.24 -18.18
N SER A 57 15.69 7.22 -17.58
CA SER A 57 14.28 7.33 -17.20
C SER A 57 14.11 7.69 -15.73
N LEU A 58 12.93 8.22 -15.37
CA LEU A 58 12.55 8.46 -13.98
C LEU A 58 12.24 7.14 -13.22
N GLU A 59 11.96 6.07 -13.95
CA GLU A 59 11.53 4.79 -13.42
C GLU A 59 12.58 4.10 -12.55
N GLY A 60 12.15 3.11 -11.77
CA GLY A 60 13.02 2.27 -10.97
C GLY A 60 13.15 2.74 -9.53
N ARG A 61 14.25 2.33 -8.90
CA ARG A 61 14.45 2.50 -7.45
C ARG A 61 15.11 3.83 -7.12
N TRP A 62 14.66 4.38 -6.01
CA TRP A 62 15.20 5.56 -5.36
C TRP A 62 15.27 5.31 -3.86
N GLU A 63 16.39 5.65 -3.21
CA GLU A 63 16.57 5.58 -1.75
C GLU A 63 17.17 6.88 -1.22
N GLY A 64 16.74 7.30 -0.03
CA GLY A 64 17.23 8.51 0.60
C GLY A 64 16.52 8.83 1.92
N THR A 65 16.23 10.10 2.15
CA THR A 65 15.61 10.60 3.38
C THR A 65 14.44 11.53 3.09
N TRP A 66 13.52 11.59 4.05
CA TRP A 66 12.53 12.65 4.15
C TRP A 66 12.84 13.52 5.35
N HIS A 67 12.48 14.81 5.29
CA HIS A 67 12.62 15.76 6.38
C HIS A 67 11.35 16.62 6.46
N SER A 68 10.83 16.81 7.67
CA SER A 68 9.74 17.74 7.99
C SER A 68 10.33 19.00 8.62
N GLU A 69 10.09 20.15 7.98
CA GLU A 69 10.51 21.44 8.51
C GLU A 69 9.58 21.93 9.64
N ALA A 70 8.36 21.41 9.73
CA ALA A 70 7.41 21.83 10.77
C ALA A 70 7.75 21.27 12.16
N ASN A 71 8.35 20.07 12.23
CA ASN A 71 8.65 19.41 13.51
C ASN A 71 10.06 18.80 13.59
N GLY A 72 10.87 18.92 12.54
CA GLY A 72 12.24 18.40 12.48
C GLY A 72 12.32 16.87 12.36
N HIS A 73 11.20 16.15 12.22
CA HIS A 73 11.24 14.71 12.02
C HIS A 73 11.86 14.37 10.67
N THR A 74 12.67 13.32 10.67
CA THR A 74 13.30 12.79 9.48
C THR A 74 13.36 11.27 9.54
N GLY A 75 13.53 10.62 8.39
CA GLY A 75 13.70 9.18 8.33
C GLY A 75 14.08 8.66 6.95
N ARG A 76 14.38 7.35 6.88
CA ARG A 76 14.71 6.71 5.61
C ARG A 76 13.47 6.62 4.73
N LEU A 77 13.69 6.88 3.44
CA LEU A 77 12.66 6.85 2.41
C LEU A 77 13.13 5.96 1.25
N ARG A 78 12.23 5.08 0.80
CA ARG A 78 12.37 4.38 -0.48
C ARG A 78 11.24 4.77 -1.40
N CYS A 79 11.54 4.83 -2.69
CA CYS A 79 10.54 5.07 -3.72
C CYS A 79 10.78 4.13 -4.90
N LEU A 80 9.69 3.53 -5.39
CA LEU A 80 9.68 2.79 -6.64
C LEU A 80 8.79 3.54 -7.63
N ILE A 81 9.38 4.03 -8.71
CA ILE A 81 8.68 4.73 -9.77
C ILE A 81 8.45 3.78 -10.94
N LYS A 82 7.23 3.79 -11.48
CA LYS A 82 6.86 3.08 -12.71
C LYS A 82 6.04 4.02 -13.58
N GLU A 83 6.18 3.94 -14.89
CA GLU A 83 5.27 4.57 -15.83
C GLU A 83 4.08 3.62 -16.07
N PRO A 84 2.87 3.93 -15.57
CA PRO A 84 1.67 3.25 -16.00
C PRO A 84 1.33 3.65 -17.44
N GLU A 85 0.49 2.84 -18.09
CA GLU A 85 0.06 2.96 -19.49
C GLU A 85 -0.52 4.35 -19.87
N ASP A 86 -0.87 5.19 -18.89
CA ASP A 86 -1.46 6.53 -19.06
C ASP A 86 -0.44 7.69 -19.11
N GLY A 87 0.86 7.42 -19.24
CA GLY A 87 1.91 8.45 -19.38
C GLY A 87 2.16 9.31 -18.14
N ARG A 88 1.65 8.92 -16.96
CA ARG A 88 1.86 9.61 -15.67
C ARG A 88 2.53 8.70 -14.66
N TYR A 89 3.77 9.01 -14.29
CA TYR A 89 4.53 8.17 -13.36
C TYR A 89 3.79 7.93 -12.03
N ARG A 90 3.79 6.68 -11.60
CA ARG A 90 3.33 6.27 -10.27
C ARG A 90 4.53 6.05 -9.37
N ALA A 91 4.67 6.89 -8.35
CA ALA A 91 5.71 6.81 -7.35
C ALA A 91 5.17 6.16 -6.07
N ARG A 92 5.62 4.95 -5.76
CA ARG A 92 5.30 4.26 -4.51
C ARG A 92 6.37 4.54 -3.48
N PHE A 93 6.05 5.35 -2.49
CA PHE A 93 6.91 5.66 -1.35
C PHE A 93 6.71 4.64 -0.23
N HIS A 94 7.80 4.34 0.46
CA HIS A 94 7.85 3.53 1.67
C HIS A 94 8.82 4.19 2.66
N ALA A 95 8.26 4.91 3.63
CA ALA A 95 8.99 5.61 4.66
C ALA A 95 9.10 4.75 5.93
N LYS A 96 10.18 4.95 6.70
CA LYS A 96 10.28 4.48 8.09
C LYS A 96 10.27 5.67 9.04
N PHE A 97 9.48 5.56 10.10
CA PHE A 97 9.38 6.50 11.21
C PHE A 97 9.74 5.81 12.53
N LEU A 98 10.49 6.49 13.40
CA LEU A 98 10.93 5.98 14.71
C LEU A 98 11.50 4.55 14.69
N ARG A 99 12.16 4.16 13.58
CA ARG A 99 12.77 2.83 13.30
C ARG A 99 11.79 1.64 13.22
N ILE A 100 10.63 1.70 13.87
CA ILE A 100 9.67 0.58 13.97
C ILE A 100 8.41 0.73 13.11
N LEU A 101 7.99 1.96 12.79
CA LEU A 101 6.77 2.19 12.01
C LEU A 101 7.14 2.40 10.54
N SER A 102 6.39 1.79 9.64
CA SER A 102 6.51 2.01 8.19
C SER A 102 5.22 2.57 7.62
N PHE A 103 5.35 3.58 6.76
CA PHE A 103 4.22 4.16 6.04
C PHE A 103 4.46 4.04 4.54
N GLY A 104 3.45 3.56 3.82
CA GLY A 104 3.49 3.42 2.37
C GLY A 104 2.43 4.30 1.71
N TYR A 105 2.82 5.04 0.68
CA TYR A 105 1.89 5.86 -0.09
C TYR A 105 2.23 5.86 -1.58
N ALA A 106 1.22 5.89 -2.45
CA ALA A 106 1.41 6.01 -3.90
C ALA A 106 0.99 7.40 -4.36
N ALA A 107 1.96 8.14 -4.90
CA ALA A 107 1.76 9.44 -5.52
C ALA A 107 1.73 9.30 -7.05
N ARG A 108 1.04 10.24 -7.72
CA ARG A 108 1.08 10.40 -9.18
C ARG A 108 1.97 11.59 -9.48
N LEU A 109 3.01 11.40 -10.28
CA LEU A 109 3.90 12.46 -10.70
C LEU A 109 3.53 12.85 -12.13
N ASP A 110 3.02 14.07 -12.28
CA ASP A 110 2.87 14.69 -13.59
C ASP A 110 4.25 15.24 -13.96
N ALA A 111 5.03 14.43 -14.69
CA ALA A 111 6.43 14.71 -15.00
C ALA A 111 6.61 15.11 -16.47
N THR A 112 7.53 16.05 -16.71
CA THR A 112 7.99 16.43 -18.04
C THR A 112 9.50 16.29 -18.09
N GLU A 113 10.01 15.69 -19.16
CA GLU A 113 11.43 15.56 -19.41
C GLU A 113 11.93 16.69 -20.30
N GLN A 114 13.02 17.33 -19.90
CA GLN A 114 13.75 18.31 -20.71
C GLN A 114 15.26 18.09 -20.53
N ALA A 115 15.95 17.71 -21.60
CA ALA A 115 17.40 17.52 -21.64
C ALA A 115 17.96 16.65 -20.50
N GLY A 116 17.33 15.49 -20.24
CA GLY A 116 17.76 14.56 -19.18
C GLY A 116 17.46 15.01 -17.75
N ARG A 117 16.63 16.05 -17.58
CA ARG A 117 16.07 16.46 -16.30
C ARG A 117 14.55 16.31 -16.33
N TYR A 118 14.02 15.66 -15.32
CA TYR A 118 12.58 15.59 -15.07
C TYR A 118 12.18 16.72 -14.13
N ARG A 119 11.12 17.43 -14.47
CA ARG A 119 10.37 18.27 -13.53
C ARG A 119 9.02 17.64 -13.32
N PHE A 120 8.59 17.52 -12.07
CA PHE A 120 7.31 16.91 -11.74
C PHE A 120 6.56 17.68 -10.67
N GLN A 121 5.25 17.50 -10.68
CA GLN A 121 4.36 18.00 -9.64
C GLN A 121 3.21 17.05 -9.42
N GLY A 122 2.45 17.29 -8.36
CA GLY A 122 1.20 16.59 -8.13
C GLY A 122 0.54 16.96 -6.81
N GLN A 123 -0.56 16.28 -6.55
CA GLN A 123 -1.32 16.44 -5.32
C GLN A 123 -1.86 15.11 -4.83
N ALA A 124 -2.12 15.04 -3.54
CA ALA A 124 -2.62 13.87 -2.84
C ALA A 124 -3.54 14.31 -1.72
N VAL A 125 -4.69 13.66 -1.56
CA VAL A 125 -5.56 13.87 -0.40
C VAL A 125 -5.43 12.67 0.51
N LEU A 126 -4.83 12.88 1.67
CA LEU A 126 -4.78 11.92 2.77
C LEU A 126 -5.96 12.14 3.71
N PRO A 127 -6.31 11.15 4.54
CA PRO A 127 -7.25 11.36 5.63
C PRO A 127 -6.89 12.59 6.48
N LYS A 128 -7.88 13.32 7.01
CA LYS A 128 -7.66 14.57 7.74
C LYS A 128 -6.70 14.43 8.93
N TRP A 129 -6.70 13.28 9.60
CA TRP A 129 -5.78 12.99 10.71
C TRP A 129 -4.32 12.84 10.24
N ALA A 130 -4.10 12.52 8.97
CA ALA A 130 -2.80 12.38 8.32
C ALA A 130 -2.42 13.63 7.49
N GLY A 131 -2.95 14.82 7.82
CA GLY A 131 -2.54 16.09 7.20
C GLY A 131 -3.41 16.62 6.06
N GLY A 132 -4.37 15.82 5.55
CA GLY A 132 -5.33 16.29 4.55
C GLY A 132 -4.72 16.43 3.15
N ALA A 133 -4.86 17.60 2.52
CA ALA A 133 -4.39 17.85 1.16
C ALA A 133 -2.89 18.17 1.13
N TYR A 134 -2.13 17.35 0.41
CA TYR A 134 -0.71 17.52 0.10
C TYR A 134 -0.54 17.99 -1.34
N ARG A 135 0.39 18.92 -1.52
CA ARG A 135 0.95 19.30 -2.82
C ARG A 135 2.45 19.04 -2.79
N TYR A 136 2.99 18.62 -3.91
CA TYR A 136 4.42 18.38 -4.07
C TYR A 136 4.88 18.78 -5.45
N GLU A 137 6.12 19.22 -5.51
CA GLU A 137 6.84 19.52 -6.73
C GLU A 137 8.29 19.09 -6.56
N GLY A 138 8.98 18.88 -7.67
CA GLY A 138 10.34 18.39 -7.60
C GLY A 138 11.00 18.25 -8.95
N HIS A 139 12.22 17.76 -8.90
CA HIS A 139 13.02 17.47 -10.07
C HIS A 139 13.86 16.22 -9.85
N ALA A 140 14.20 15.57 -10.95
CA ALA A 140 15.10 14.44 -10.93
C ALA A 140 16.03 14.44 -12.14
N THR A 141 17.20 13.82 -11.97
CA THR A 141 18.15 13.49 -13.03
C THR A 141 18.25 11.98 -13.14
N ALA A 142 19.22 11.47 -13.91
CA ALA A 142 19.56 10.04 -13.90
C ALA A 142 19.87 9.49 -12.49
N THR A 143 20.45 10.33 -11.61
CA THR A 143 21.06 9.89 -10.35
C THR A 143 20.44 10.51 -9.10
N ASN A 144 19.77 11.66 -9.22
CA ASN A 144 19.27 12.43 -8.09
C ASN A 144 17.77 12.67 -8.21
N PHE A 145 17.08 12.66 -7.08
CA PHE A 145 15.67 12.99 -6.97
C PHE A 145 15.48 13.92 -5.77
N PHE A 146 14.86 15.06 -6.03
CA PHE A 146 14.53 16.05 -5.03
C PHE A 146 13.05 16.42 -5.15
N SER A 147 12.36 16.53 -4.03
CA SER A 147 10.99 17.04 -4.00
C SER A 147 10.73 17.83 -2.73
N THR A 148 9.91 18.87 -2.84
CA THR A 148 9.27 19.50 -1.69
C THR A 148 7.84 18.97 -1.55
N TYR A 149 7.34 18.95 -0.32
CA TYR A 149 5.92 18.71 -0.06
C TYR A 149 5.37 19.77 0.89
N ARG A 150 4.07 20.03 0.80
CA ARG A 150 3.36 20.93 1.71
C ARG A 150 1.91 20.49 1.90
N CYS A 151 1.44 20.53 3.14
CA CYS A 151 0.04 20.48 3.53
C CYS A 151 -0.24 21.57 4.57
N ALA A 152 -1.46 21.60 5.12
CA ALA A 152 -1.84 22.62 6.10
C ALA A 152 -1.06 22.53 7.43
N ARG A 153 -0.53 21.35 7.78
CA ARG A 153 0.13 21.10 9.07
C ARG A 153 1.62 20.80 8.97
N ASP A 154 2.14 20.59 7.78
CA ASP A 154 3.52 20.16 7.57
C ASP A 154 4.02 20.59 6.19
N HIS A 155 5.34 20.73 6.09
CA HIS A 155 6.05 20.89 4.83
C HIS A 155 7.47 20.39 5.01
N GLY A 156 8.12 20.03 3.90
CA GLY A 156 9.44 19.45 3.98
C GLY A 156 9.97 18.99 2.64
N THR A 157 11.01 18.16 2.70
CA THR A 157 11.78 17.74 1.53
C THR A 157 12.00 16.24 1.51
N PHE A 158 12.08 15.69 0.29
CA PHE A 158 12.61 14.37 0.00
C PHE A 158 13.90 14.53 -0.79
N GLU A 159 14.97 13.89 -0.31
CA GLU A 159 16.27 13.87 -0.97
C GLU A 159 16.71 12.43 -1.18
N MET A 160 16.90 12.04 -2.44
CA MET A 160 17.08 10.64 -2.81
C MET A 160 18.06 10.47 -3.97
N THR A 161 18.64 9.28 -4.04
CA THR A 161 19.52 8.86 -5.14
C THR A 161 19.16 7.47 -5.63
N ARG A 162 19.73 7.07 -6.77
CA ARG A 162 19.74 5.66 -7.17
C ARG A 162 20.47 4.83 -6.11
N PRO A 163 19.89 3.73 -5.62
CA PRO A 163 20.59 2.82 -4.72
C PRO A 163 21.70 2.08 -5.49
N LYS A 164 22.82 1.81 -4.80
CA LYS A 164 23.90 0.97 -5.31
C LYS A 164 23.45 -0.48 -5.53
#